data_AF-A0A7S3CZD6-F1
#
_entry.id   AF-A0A7S3CZD6-F1
#
_cell.length_a   1.000
_cell.length_b   1.000
_cell.length_c   1.000
_cell.angle_alpha   90.00
_cell.angle_beta   90.00
_cell.angle_gamma   90.00
#
_symmetry.space_group_name_H-M   'P 1'
#
loop_
_entity.id
_entity.type
_entity.pdbx_description
1 polymer ?
#
loop_
_entity_poly.entity_id
_entity_poly.type
_entity_poly.pdbx_seq_one_letter_code
_entity_poly.pdbx_strand_id
1 'polypeptide(L)'
;KPAEEEVKAVEEEVKAVEEEVKPAEEEVKAVEEEVKATEEATASNVEDALYPKDYEQVPEGPGSLVLPEPIKIDPAAQPEEGADPFPWAGEVDSMPAFPPTCKSLLKKCLTPEIYEELKYKRSESGFTLKGCINSGLDNPDSGVGVYSGDEESYSAFAPLFDRVIEQYHKYGPSDVHKSDLDADKIPSEALDPYGKYIVSTRIRVGRNMKGVALAPLISKSERKEVEKQAVLAFESLEGELSGKYYSLETMSEEDRDQLIADHFLFKEGDRFLAAAGANREWPSGRGIFHNNEKTFLVWLNEEDQFRIISMEKGGDIRSVFARLCNA
;
A
#
# COMPACT_ATOMS: atom_id res chain seq x y z
N LYS A 1 -29.68 -59.19 -28.16
CA LYS A 1 -29.25 -60.14 -27.11
C LYS A 1 -27.77 -59.96 -26.72
N PRO A 2 -26.77 -59.89 -27.62
CA PRO A 2 -25.37 -59.67 -27.21
C PRO A 2 -25.06 -58.23 -26.75
N ALA A 3 -25.61 -57.23 -27.45
CA ALA A 3 -25.33 -55.82 -27.17
C ALA A 3 -25.93 -55.28 -25.86
N GLU A 4 -27.00 -55.90 -25.34
CA GLU A 4 -27.59 -55.51 -24.04
C GLU A 4 -26.80 -56.08 -22.85
N GLU A 5 -26.12 -57.21 -23.02
CA GLU A 5 -25.22 -57.76 -22.00
C GLU A 5 -23.90 -56.99 -21.92
N GLU A 6 -23.34 -56.55 -23.07
CA GLU A 6 -22.13 -55.72 -23.08
C GLU A 6 -22.36 -54.35 -22.44
N VAL A 7 -23.48 -53.67 -22.72
CA VAL A 7 -23.79 -52.37 -22.10
C VAL A 7 -23.95 -52.52 -20.59
N LYS A 8 -24.58 -53.59 -20.13
CA LYS A 8 -24.79 -53.84 -18.71
C LYS A 8 -23.48 -54.15 -17.97
N ALA A 9 -22.54 -54.83 -18.63
CA ALA A 9 -21.21 -55.08 -18.09
C ALA A 9 -20.39 -53.78 -17.95
N VAL A 10 -20.46 -52.90 -18.95
CA VAL A 10 -19.79 -51.58 -18.91
C VAL A 10 -20.41 -50.68 -17.82
N GLU A 11 -21.73 -50.70 -17.64
CA GLU A 11 -22.38 -49.96 -16.56
C GLU A 11 -21.97 -50.46 -15.16
N GLU A 12 -21.78 -51.77 -14.97
CA GLU A 12 -21.25 -52.31 -13.72
C GLU A 12 -19.78 -51.93 -13.49
N GLU A 13 -18.94 -51.91 -14.53
CA GLU A 13 -17.54 -51.48 -14.41
C GLU A 13 -17.43 -49.98 -14.09
N VAL A 14 -18.21 -49.12 -14.73
CA VAL A 14 -18.22 -47.67 -14.44
C VAL A 14 -18.65 -47.43 -12.99
N LYS A 15 -19.66 -48.16 -12.51
CA LYS A 15 -20.15 -48.03 -11.13
C LYS A 15 -19.13 -48.53 -10.10
N ALA A 16 -18.35 -49.55 -10.44
CA ALA A 16 -17.25 -50.02 -9.59
C ALA A 16 -16.12 -48.98 -9.52
N VAL A 17 -15.77 -48.33 -10.64
CA VAL A 17 -14.78 -47.25 -10.68
C VAL A 17 -15.28 -46.02 -9.90
N GLU A 18 -16.55 -45.65 -10.02
CA GLU A 18 -17.13 -44.57 -9.21
C GLU A 18 -17.12 -44.87 -7.70
N GLU A 19 -17.30 -46.13 -7.29
CA GLU A 19 -17.14 -46.51 -5.88
C GLU A 19 -15.68 -46.52 -5.41
N GLU A 20 -14.72 -46.86 -6.28
CA GLU A 20 -13.29 -46.80 -5.94
C GLU A 20 -12.75 -45.37 -5.83
N VAL A 21 -13.30 -44.41 -6.58
CA VAL A 21 -12.82 -43.02 -6.62
C VAL A 21 -13.46 -42.13 -5.54
N LYS A 22 -14.66 -42.48 -5.06
CA LYS A 22 -15.36 -41.75 -3.97
C LYS A 22 -14.51 -41.46 -2.73
N PRO A 23 -13.74 -42.42 -2.16
CA PRO A 23 -12.90 -42.15 -1.00
C PRO A 23 -11.83 -41.09 -1.27
N ALA A 24 -11.27 -41.08 -2.48
CA ALA A 24 -10.27 -40.09 -2.87
C ALA A 24 -10.90 -38.69 -3.06
N GLU A 25 -12.12 -38.60 -3.59
CA GLU A 25 -12.85 -37.32 -3.68
C GLU A 25 -13.22 -36.76 -2.30
N GLU A 26 -13.56 -37.63 -1.35
CA GLU A 26 -13.82 -37.22 0.04
C GLU A 26 -12.53 -36.76 0.75
N GLU A 27 -11.39 -37.43 0.51
CA GLU A 27 -10.10 -36.97 1.02
C GLU A 27 -9.68 -35.62 0.42
N VAL A 28 -9.86 -35.40 -0.89
CA VAL A 28 -9.55 -34.11 -1.50
C VAL A 28 -10.40 -32.98 -0.91
N LYS A 29 -11.70 -33.22 -0.69
CA LYS A 29 -12.58 -32.23 -0.04
C LYS A 29 -12.17 -31.93 1.40
N ALA A 30 -11.78 -32.95 2.17
CA ALA A 30 -11.32 -32.76 3.54
C ALA A 30 -10.03 -31.92 3.58
N VAL A 31 -9.11 -32.16 2.64
CA VAL A 31 -7.88 -31.35 2.49
C VAL A 31 -8.21 -29.92 2.06
N GLU A 32 -9.15 -29.70 1.14
CA GLU A 32 -9.61 -28.36 0.75
C GLU A 32 -10.23 -27.59 1.93
N GLU A 33 -11.03 -28.25 2.77
CA GLU A 33 -11.60 -27.64 3.98
C GLU A 33 -10.53 -27.32 5.04
N GLU A 34 -9.56 -28.21 5.26
CA GLU A 34 -8.43 -27.94 6.16
C GLU A 34 -7.55 -26.78 5.67
N VAL A 35 -7.24 -26.74 4.36
CA VAL A 35 -6.49 -25.62 3.76
C VAL A 35 -7.24 -24.32 3.96
N LYS A 36 -8.55 -24.29 3.69
CA LYS A 36 -9.37 -23.09 3.88
C LYS A 36 -9.45 -22.64 5.33
N ALA A 37 -9.62 -23.57 6.28
CA ALA A 37 -9.62 -23.25 7.70
C ALA A 37 -8.26 -22.71 8.17
N THR A 38 -7.18 -23.24 7.60
CA THR A 38 -5.82 -22.76 7.89
C THR A 38 -5.62 -21.35 7.34
N GLU A 39 -6.04 -21.09 6.09
CA GLU A 39 -6.02 -19.77 5.45
C GLU A 39 -6.79 -18.72 6.27
N GLU A 40 -8.03 -19.03 6.69
CA GLU A 40 -8.86 -18.16 7.55
C GLU A 40 -8.19 -17.88 8.91
N ALA A 41 -7.59 -18.89 9.55
CA ALA A 41 -6.88 -18.71 10.82
C ALA A 41 -5.60 -17.88 10.67
N THR A 42 -4.85 -18.03 9.56
CA THR A 42 -3.74 -17.13 9.25
C THR A 42 -4.22 -15.71 8.98
N ALA A 43 -5.30 -15.53 8.22
CA ALA A 43 -5.87 -14.21 7.94
C ALA A 43 -6.26 -13.47 9.23
N SER A 44 -6.92 -14.16 10.18
CA SER A 44 -7.28 -13.57 11.48
C SER A 44 -6.06 -13.18 12.32
N ASN A 45 -5.01 -14.01 12.32
CA ASN A 45 -3.77 -13.69 13.05
C ASN A 45 -2.99 -12.53 12.41
N VAL A 46 -3.07 -12.39 11.08
CA VAL A 46 -2.50 -11.26 10.34
C VAL A 46 -3.29 -9.99 10.62
N GLU A 47 -4.62 -10.06 10.65
CA GLU A 47 -5.48 -8.91 10.97
C GLU A 47 -5.26 -8.40 12.41
N ASP A 48 -5.21 -9.29 13.40
CA ASP A 48 -4.87 -8.94 14.80
C ASP A 48 -3.43 -8.37 14.95
N ALA A 49 -2.52 -8.74 14.06
CA ALA A 49 -1.13 -8.21 14.04
C ALA A 49 -1.01 -6.85 13.33
N LEU A 50 -1.78 -6.64 12.25
CA LEU A 50 -1.84 -5.39 11.49
C LEU A 50 -2.65 -4.32 12.23
N TYR A 51 -3.72 -4.75 12.91
CA TYR A 51 -4.62 -3.92 13.71
C TYR A 51 -4.70 -4.51 15.14
N PRO A 52 -3.69 -4.27 15.98
CA PRO A 52 -3.74 -4.69 17.38
C PRO A 52 -5.02 -4.17 18.05
N LYS A 53 -5.61 -4.93 18.97
CA LYS A 53 -6.87 -4.54 19.66
C LYS A 53 -6.78 -3.18 20.39
N ASP A 54 -5.57 -2.72 20.70
CA ASP A 54 -5.33 -1.40 21.28
C ASP A 54 -5.48 -0.25 20.25
N TYR A 55 -5.54 -0.56 18.96
CA TYR A 55 -5.87 0.37 17.86
C TYR A 55 -7.34 0.84 17.92
N GLU A 56 -8.23 0.04 18.49
CA GLU A 56 -9.62 0.46 18.79
C GLU A 56 -9.70 1.41 19.99
N GLN A 57 -8.61 1.55 20.77
CA GLN A 57 -8.56 2.46 21.93
C GLN A 57 -8.00 3.85 21.60
N VAL A 58 -7.76 4.15 20.31
CA VAL A 58 -7.47 5.53 19.90
C VAL A 58 -8.73 6.35 20.19
N PRO A 59 -8.66 7.41 21.04
CA PRO A 59 -9.82 8.25 21.31
C PRO A 59 -10.40 8.73 19.97
N GLU A 60 -11.72 8.63 19.80
CA GLU A 60 -12.38 9.23 18.65
C GLU A 60 -11.97 10.70 18.61
N GLY A 61 -11.21 11.08 17.57
CA GLY A 61 -10.88 12.48 17.30
C GLY A 61 -12.17 13.29 17.13
N PRO A 62 -12.10 14.63 17.14
CA PRO A 62 -13.28 15.46 16.93
C PRO A 62 -13.81 15.26 15.51
N GLY A 63 -14.77 14.35 15.34
CA GLY A 63 -15.44 14.07 14.07
C GLY A 63 -15.58 12.58 13.81
N SER A 64 -16.80 12.16 13.44
CA SER A 64 -17.02 10.82 12.89
C SER A 64 -16.31 10.73 11.53
N LEU A 65 -15.29 9.89 11.44
CA LEU A 65 -14.68 9.47 10.18
C LEU A 65 -15.74 8.74 9.35
N VAL A 66 -16.39 9.45 8.43
CA VAL A 66 -17.22 8.83 7.40
C VAL A 66 -16.32 8.58 6.19
N LEU A 67 -15.68 7.41 6.16
CA LEU A 67 -14.92 6.97 5.00
C LEU A 67 -15.89 6.68 3.83
N PRO A 68 -15.53 7.05 2.59
CA PRO A 68 -16.31 6.66 1.42
C PRO A 68 -16.25 5.13 1.27
N GLU A 69 -17.22 4.55 0.54
CA GLU A 69 -17.08 3.13 0.16
C GLU A 69 -15.78 2.98 -0.65
N PRO A 70 -14.96 1.95 -0.35
CA PRO A 70 -13.74 1.69 -1.12
C PRO A 70 -14.05 1.62 -2.60
N ILE A 71 -13.20 2.21 -3.44
CA ILE A 71 -13.37 2.10 -4.90
C ILE A 71 -13.43 0.64 -5.30
N LYS A 72 -14.44 0.31 -6.08
CA LYS A 72 -14.46 -0.87 -6.93
C LYS A 72 -14.30 -0.41 -8.37
N ILE A 73 -13.11 -0.60 -8.94
CA ILE A 73 -12.95 -0.42 -10.38
C ILE A 73 -13.59 -1.63 -11.05
N ASP A 74 -14.75 -1.42 -11.66
CA ASP A 74 -15.16 -2.29 -12.75
C ASP A 74 -14.08 -2.20 -13.83
N PRO A 75 -13.48 -3.31 -14.29
CA PRO A 75 -12.50 -3.30 -15.38
C PRO A 75 -13.01 -2.64 -16.68
N ALA A 76 -14.33 -2.45 -16.82
CA ALA A 76 -14.98 -1.68 -17.88
C ALA A 76 -15.29 -0.21 -17.51
N ALA A 77 -15.12 0.20 -16.25
CA ALA A 77 -15.33 1.57 -15.80
C ALA A 77 -14.39 2.52 -16.52
N GLN A 78 -14.99 3.51 -17.16
CA GLN A 78 -14.27 4.69 -17.63
C GLN A 78 -13.88 5.54 -16.42
N PRO A 79 -12.74 6.26 -16.47
CA PRO A 79 -12.44 7.27 -15.44
C PRO A 79 -13.64 8.21 -15.27
N GLU A 80 -13.85 8.72 -14.05
CA GLU A 80 -14.84 9.78 -13.80
C GLU A 80 -14.67 10.91 -14.83
N GLU A 81 -15.75 11.59 -15.20
CA GLU A 81 -15.70 12.64 -16.22
C GLU A 81 -14.65 13.72 -15.84
N GLY A 82 -13.57 13.81 -16.62
CA GLY A 82 -12.45 14.73 -16.38
C GLY A 82 -11.34 14.22 -15.44
N ALA A 83 -11.35 12.94 -15.04
CA ALA A 83 -10.23 12.29 -14.35
C ALA A 83 -9.22 11.71 -15.36
N ASP A 84 -7.97 11.54 -14.93
CA ASP A 84 -6.93 10.97 -15.78
C ASP A 84 -7.17 9.46 -15.94
N PRO A 85 -6.95 8.87 -17.13
CA PRO A 85 -7.09 7.44 -17.30
C PRO A 85 -6.06 6.69 -16.46
N PHE A 86 -6.40 5.48 -16.01
CA PHE A 86 -5.43 4.59 -15.38
C PHE A 86 -4.38 4.16 -16.43
N PRO A 87 -3.10 4.54 -16.29
CA PRO A 87 -2.08 4.28 -17.32
C PRO A 87 -1.85 2.77 -17.53
N TRP A 88 -2.15 1.98 -16.51
CA TRP A 88 -2.04 0.53 -16.50
C TRP A 88 -3.35 -0.22 -16.79
N ALA A 89 -4.40 0.47 -17.27
CA ALA A 89 -5.66 -0.19 -17.63
C ALA A 89 -5.41 -1.36 -18.62
N GLY A 90 -6.11 -2.48 -18.38
CA GLY A 90 -6.00 -3.70 -19.17
C GLY A 90 -5.05 -4.76 -18.57
N GLU A 91 -4.72 -5.75 -19.41
CA GLU A 91 -3.92 -6.92 -19.04
C GLU A 91 -2.51 -6.87 -19.63
N VAL A 92 -1.62 -7.69 -19.09
CA VAL A 92 -0.34 -8.02 -19.70
C VAL A 92 -0.50 -9.38 -20.37
N ASP A 93 -0.81 -9.39 -21.67
CA ASP A 93 -1.16 -10.63 -22.40
C ASP A 93 0.03 -11.53 -22.75
N SER A 94 1.26 -11.05 -22.55
CA SER A 94 2.48 -11.83 -22.78
C SER A 94 3.55 -11.52 -21.74
N MET A 95 4.36 -12.52 -21.39
CA MET A 95 5.45 -12.41 -20.43
C MET A 95 6.34 -11.20 -20.75
N PRO A 96 6.52 -10.24 -19.82
CA PRO A 96 7.34 -9.07 -20.08
C PRO A 96 8.79 -9.41 -20.38
N ALA A 97 9.34 -8.79 -21.42
CA ALA A 97 10.75 -8.85 -21.73
C ALA A 97 11.50 -7.71 -21.03
N PHE A 98 12.54 -8.04 -20.28
CA PHE A 98 13.41 -7.04 -19.64
C PHE A 98 14.72 -6.88 -20.41
N PRO A 99 15.25 -5.66 -20.56
CA PRO A 99 16.56 -5.49 -21.18
C PRO A 99 17.64 -6.21 -20.35
N PRO A 100 18.74 -6.66 -20.98
CA PRO A 100 19.83 -7.34 -20.28
C PRO A 100 20.41 -6.50 -19.13
N THR A 101 20.38 -5.16 -19.27
CA THR A 101 20.87 -4.20 -18.28
C THR A 101 19.95 -4.02 -17.07
N CYS A 102 18.68 -4.43 -17.15
CA CYS A 102 17.73 -4.32 -16.03
C CYS A 102 18.16 -5.23 -14.87
N LYS A 103 18.20 -4.66 -13.66
CA LYS A 103 18.58 -5.33 -12.41
C LYS A 103 17.48 -5.28 -11.34
N SER A 104 16.27 -4.86 -11.72
CA SER A 104 15.15 -4.62 -10.82
C SER A 104 14.75 -5.89 -10.07
N LEU A 105 14.16 -5.73 -8.87
CA LEU A 105 13.54 -6.85 -8.16
C LEU A 105 12.38 -7.44 -8.94
N LEU A 106 11.61 -6.61 -9.66
CA LEU A 106 10.56 -7.07 -10.58
C LEU A 106 11.10 -8.13 -11.55
N LYS A 107 12.17 -7.84 -12.29
CA LYS A 107 12.77 -8.80 -13.24
C LYS A 107 13.25 -10.09 -12.56
N LYS A 108 13.77 -9.98 -11.33
CA LYS A 108 14.27 -11.13 -10.59
C LYS A 108 13.16 -12.01 -10.01
N CYS A 109 12.03 -11.42 -9.65
CA CYS A 109 10.95 -12.09 -8.93
C CYS A 109 9.81 -12.54 -9.85
N LEU A 110 9.54 -11.82 -10.94
CA LEU A 110 8.53 -12.20 -11.92
C LEU A 110 9.08 -13.30 -12.83
N THR A 111 8.95 -14.55 -12.38
CA THR A 111 9.26 -15.74 -13.20
C THR A 111 8.10 -16.05 -14.15
N PRO A 112 8.34 -16.83 -15.23
CA PRO A 112 7.26 -17.28 -16.11
C PRO A 112 6.11 -17.95 -15.36
N GLU A 113 6.41 -18.74 -14.32
CA GLU A 113 5.43 -19.44 -13.50
C GLU A 113 4.55 -18.45 -12.71
N ILE A 114 5.16 -17.47 -12.04
CA ILE A 114 4.44 -16.43 -11.29
C ILE A 114 3.61 -15.56 -12.25
N TYR A 115 4.18 -15.22 -13.40
CA TYR A 115 3.45 -14.45 -14.40
C TYR A 115 2.19 -15.18 -14.89
N GLU A 116 2.31 -16.47 -15.25
CA GLU A 116 1.18 -17.27 -15.70
C GLU A 116 0.09 -17.41 -14.62
N GLU A 117 0.49 -17.48 -13.35
CA GLU A 117 -0.45 -17.50 -12.22
C GLU A 117 -1.19 -16.17 -12.04
N LEU A 118 -0.50 -15.04 -12.20
CA LEU A 118 -1.00 -13.71 -11.81
C LEU A 118 -1.58 -12.88 -12.96
N LYS A 119 -1.33 -13.22 -14.23
CA LYS A 119 -1.64 -12.35 -15.39
C LYS A 119 -3.10 -11.94 -15.57
N TYR A 120 -4.05 -12.67 -14.99
CA TYR A 120 -5.48 -12.34 -14.99
C TYR A 120 -6.07 -12.17 -13.59
N LYS A 121 -5.22 -12.20 -12.54
CA LYS A 121 -5.66 -11.92 -11.17
C LYS A 121 -5.92 -10.43 -10.98
N ARG A 122 -6.83 -10.13 -10.08
CA ARG A 122 -7.27 -8.79 -9.70
C ARG A 122 -7.48 -8.77 -8.19
N SER A 123 -7.25 -7.62 -7.56
CA SER A 123 -7.83 -7.34 -6.25
C SER A 123 -9.35 -7.12 -6.37
N GLU A 124 -10.08 -7.13 -5.27
CA GLU A 124 -11.50 -6.74 -5.15
C GLU A 124 -11.76 -5.35 -5.70
N SER A 125 -10.80 -4.43 -5.56
CA SER A 125 -10.87 -3.08 -6.14
C SER A 125 -10.59 -3.05 -7.64
N GLY A 126 -10.22 -4.19 -8.25
CA GLY A 126 -9.96 -4.34 -9.68
C GLY A 126 -8.51 -4.08 -10.14
N PHE A 127 -7.57 -3.87 -9.21
CA PHE A 127 -6.16 -3.62 -9.54
C PHE A 127 -5.51 -4.87 -10.14
N THR A 128 -4.76 -4.73 -11.23
CA THR A 128 -4.22 -5.86 -12.01
C THR A 128 -2.73 -6.08 -11.76
N LEU A 129 -2.22 -7.23 -12.24
CA LEU A 129 -0.77 -7.44 -12.34
C LEU A 129 -0.12 -6.33 -13.18
N LYS A 130 -0.77 -5.88 -14.26
CA LYS A 130 -0.27 -4.74 -15.06
C LYS A 130 -0.08 -3.50 -14.19
N GLY A 131 -1.08 -3.16 -13.37
CA GLY A 131 -0.98 -2.09 -12.39
C GLY A 131 0.22 -2.25 -11.47
N CYS A 132 0.44 -3.47 -10.99
CA CYS A 132 1.55 -3.76 -10.09
C CYS A 132 2.92 -3.52 -10.72
N ILE A 133 3.10 -3.88 -12.00
CA ILE A 133 4.42 -3.95 -12.63
C ILE A 133 4.72 -2.83 -13.63
N ASN A 134 3.73 -2.01 -14.00
CA ASN A 134 3.84 -1.05 -15.10
C ASN A 134 5.06 -0.12 -14.95
N SER A 135 5.27 0.42 -13.75
CA SER A 135 6.40 1.31 -13.48
C SER A 135 7.75 0.66 -13.75
N GLY A 136 7.94 -0.61 -13.36
CA GLY A 136 9.19 -1.34 -13.62
C GLY A 136 9.37 -1.80 -15.07
N LEU A 137 8.29 -1.89 -15.85
CA LEU A 137 8.33 -2.15 -17.29
C LEU A 137 8.74 -0.90 -18.07
N ASP A 138 8.08 0.23 -17.79
CA ASP A 138 8.35 1.51 -18.43
C ASP A 138 9.71 2.09 -18.01
N ASN A 139 10.17 1.72 -16.81
CA ASN A 139 11.43 2.19 -16.25
C ASN A 139 12.36 1.00 -15.88
N PRO A 140 13.03 0.36 -16.87
CA PRO A 140 13.85 -0.83 -16.62
C PRO A 140 15.07 -0.62 -15.70
N ASP A 141 15.39 0.63 -15.38
CA ASP A 141 16.43 1.02 -14.43
C ASP A 141 15.93 1.14 -12.98
N SER A 142 14.65 0.83 -12.70
CA SER A 142 14.12 0.71 -11.35
C SER A 142 14.94 -0.26 -10.47
N GLY A 143 15.12 0.10 -9.20
CA GLY A 143 15.66 -0.82 -8.20
C GLY A 143 14.67 -1.93 -7.84
N VAL A 144 13.40 -1.56 -7.62
CA VAL A 144 12.31 -2.49 -7.26
C VAL A 144 11.40 -2.74 -8.46
N GLY A 145 10.59 -1.74 -8.84
CA GLY A 145 9.75 -1.78 -10.04
C GLY A 145 8.34 -2.34 -9.85
N VAL A 146 7.87 -2.49 -8.60
CA VAL A 146 6.48 -2.88 -8.29
C VAL A 146 5.82 -1.90 -7.34
N TYR A 147 4.50 -1.71 -7.50
CA TYR A 147 3.66 -0.85 -6.67
C TYR A 147 2.34 -1.58 -6.36
N SER A 148 1.74 -1.37 -5.19
CA SER A 148 0.42 -1.90 -4.84
C SER A 148 -0.67 -0.84 -5.02
N GLY A 149 -1.84 -1.26 -5.50
CA GLY A 149 -2.98 -0.36 -5.68
C GLY A 149 -3.83 -0.24 -4.41
N ASP A 150 -3.95 -1.31 -3.66
CA ASP A 150 -4.73 -1.40 -2.43
C ASP A 150 -4.06 -2.36 -1.46
N GLU A 151 -4.63 -2.49 -0.26
CA GLU A 151 -4.16 -3.43 0.76
C GLU A 151 -4.17 -4.88 0.26
N GLU A 152 -5.26 -5.29 -0.37
CA GLU A 152 -5.45 -6.65 -0.86
C GLU A 152 -4.48 -7.04 -1.99
N SER A 153 -3.95 -6.07 -2.75
CA SER A 153 -2.94 -6.32 -3.79
C SER A 153 -1.75 -7.11 -3.25
N TYR A 154 -1.36 -6.90 -1.99
CA TYR A 154 -0.30 -7.67 -1.35
C TYR A 154 -0.65 -9.16 -1.26
N SER A 155 -1.90 -9.50 -0.97
CA SER A 155 -2.40 -10.87 -0.88
C SER A 155 -2.72 -11.46 -2.25
N ALA A 156 -3.47 -10.73 -3.09
CA ALA A 156 -3.89 -11.19 -4.43
C ALA A 156 -2.69 -11.48 -5.36
N PHE A 157 -1.59 -10.74 -5.18
CA PHE A 157 -0.35 -10.90 -5.93
C PHE A 157 0.82 -11.35 -5.04
N ALA A 158 0.54 -12.00 -3.91
CA ALA A 158 1.53 -12.50 -2.95
C ALA A 158 2.70 -13.28 -3.58
N PRO A 159 2.50 -14.19 -4.58
CA PRO A 159 3.61 -14.88 -5.24
C PRO A 159 4.70 -13.96 -5.80
N LEU A 160 4.34 -12.73 -6.20
CA LEU A 160 5.28 -11.70 -6.62
C LEU A 160 5.73 -10.82 -5.45
N PHE A 161 4.78 -10.26 -4.68
CA PHE A 161 5.10 -9.30 -3.61
C PHE A 161 5.95 -9.92 -2.50
N ASP A 162 5.66 -11.13 -2.05
CA ASP A 162 6.42 -11.80 -0.98
C ASP A 162 7.89 -11.95 -1.38
N ARG A 163 8.14 -12.36 -2.63
CA ARG A 163 9.51 -12.49 -3.14
C ARG A 163 10.24 -11.15 -3.22
N VAL A 164 9.54 -10.10 -3.62
CA VAL A 164 10.11 -8.75 -3.67
C VAL A 164 10.43 -8.26 -2.26
N ILE A 165 9.48 -8.40 -1.32
CA ILE A 165 9.60 -7.98 0.08
C ILE A 165 10.73 -8.75 0.75
N GLU A 166 10.79 -10.08 0.61
CA GLU A 166 11.85 -10.90 1.18
C GLU A 166 13.23 -10.50 0.63
N GLN A 167 13.35 -10.26 -0.68
CA GLN A 167 14.61 -9.83 -1.25
C GLN A 167 15.05 -8.45 -0.77
N TYR A 168 14.12 -7.49 -0.64
CA TYR A 168 14.43 -6.12 -0.22
C TYR A 168 14.65 -6.01 1.28
N HIS A 169 13.72 -6.53 2.09
CA HIS A 169 13.67 -6.35 3.54
C HIS A 169 14.28 -7.50 4.35
N LYS A 170 14.61 -8.64 3.73
CA LYS A 170 15.00 -9.89 4.42
C LYS A 170 13.93 -10.36 5.39
N TYR A 171 12.70 -10.28 4.90
CA TYR A 171 11.48 -10.49 5.66
C TYR A 171 10.56 -11.44 4.89
N GLY A 172 10.37 -12.65 5.40
CA GLY A 172 9.61 -13.70 4.75
C GLY A 172 8.10 -13.60 5.00
N PRO A 173 7.29 -14.39 4.28
CA PRO A 173 5.83 -14.35 4.37
C PRO A 173 5.28 -14.77 5.75
N SER A 174 6.06 -15.50 6.55
CA SER A 174 5.68 -15.94 7.90
C SER A 174 6.19 -15.02 9.01
N ASP A 175 6.99 -14.01 8.69
CA ASP A 175 7.53 -13.11 9.71
C ASP A 175 6.43 -12.12 10.17
N VAL A 176 6.34 -11.84 11.47
CA VAL A 176 5.32 -10.92 12.03
C VAL A 176 5.91 -9.60 12.53
N HIS A 177 5.47 -8.48 11.94
CA HIS A 177 6.02 -7.16 12.22
C HIS A 177 5.34 -6.59 13.46
N LYS A 178 6.11 -5.93 14.32
CA LYS A 178 5.58 -5.29 15.52
C LYS A 178 5.77 -3.78 15.44
N SER A 179 4.65 -3.08 15.33
CA SER A 179 4.59 -1.62 15.40
C SER A 179 4.66 -1.15 16.85
N ASP A 180 5.45 -0.10 17.11
CA ASP A 180 5.63 0.48 18.44
C ASP A 180 5.90 1.99 18.32
N LEU A 181 4.92 2.80 18.73
CA LEU A 181 5.00 4.26 18.73
C LEU A 181 5.16 4.83 20.15
N ASP A 182 5.69 4.03 21.08
CA ASP A 182 5.96 4.45 22.44
C ASP A 182 7.34 5.15 22.53
N ALA A 183 7.30 6.48 22.57
CA ALA A 183 8.50 7.30 22.68
C ALA A 183 9.19 7.19 24.06
N ASP A 184 8.53 6.68 25.10
CA ASP A 184 9.12 6.51 26.42
C ASP A 184 10.12 5.36 26.47
N LYS A 185 10.07 4.45 25.49
CA LYS A 185 11.10 3.41 25.29
C LYS A 185 12.43 3.96 24.76
N ILE A 186 12.45 5.22 24.31
CA ILE A 186 13.68 5.88 23.87
C ILE A 186 14.38 6.52 25.09
N PRO A 187 15.71 6.35 25.24
CA PRO A 187 16.47 6.99 26.33
C PRO A 187 16.23 8.50 26.40
N SER A 188 16.07 9.03 27.62
CA SER A 188 15.81 10.46 27.86
C SER A 188 17.03 11.35 27.67
N GLU A 189 18.24 10.79 27.72
CA GLU A 189 19.47 11.57 27.56
C GLU A 189 19.79 11.77 26.07
N ALA A 190 19.88 13.03 25.65
CA ALA A 190 20.34 13.36 24.30
C ALA A 190 21.79 12.90 24.10
N LEU A 191 22.09 12.29 22.95
CA LEU A 191 23.43 11.76 22.66
C LEU A 191 24.51 12.85 22.57
N ASP A 192 24.13 14.08 22.24
CA ASP A 192 25.02 15.23 22.11
C ASP A 192 24.34 16.51 22.62
N PRO A 193 24.20 16.67 23.95
CA PRO A 193 23.42 17.75 24.55
C PRO A 193 24.07 19.14 24.35
N TYR A 194 25.36 19.17 23.98
CA TYR A 194 26.10 20.40 23.71
C TYR A 194 26.18 20.73 22.20
N GLY A 195 25.61 19.89 21.33
CA GLY A 195 25.56 20.11 19.88
C GLY A 195 26.94 20.20 19.22
N LYS A 196 27.93 19.45 19.71
CA LYS A 196 29.31 19.48 19.18
C LYS A 196 29.48 18.66 17.91
N TYR A 197 28.67 17.63 17.73
CA TYR A 197 28.80 16.61 16.69
C TYR A 197 27.53 16.47 15.85
N ILE A 198 26.36 16.43 16.47
CA ILE A 198 25.09 16.17 15.79
C ILE A 198 24.47 17.49 15.35
N VAL A 199 24.36 17.67 14.03
CA VAL A 199 23.82 18.91 13.42
C VAL A 199 22.30 18.96 13.50
N SER A 200 21.63 17.86 13.17
CA SER A 200 20.17 17.75 13.16
C SER A 200 19.71 16.31 13.26
N THR A 201 18.45 16.16 13.66
CA THR A 201 17.75 14.88 13.73
C THR A 201 16.43 14.98 12.97
N ARG A 202 16.08 13.93 12.22
CA ARG A 202 14.87 13.87 11.40
C ARG A 202 14.33 12.45 11.35
N ILE A 203 13.04 12.29 11.64
CA ILE A 203 12.31 11.03 11.53
C ILE A 203 11.15 11.23 10.55
N ARG A 204 10.94 10.26 9.66
CA ARG A 204 9.84 10.24 8.70
C ARG A 204 9.14 8.89 8.74
N VAL A 205 7.81 8.90 8.69
CA VAL A 205 6.99 7.72 8.48
C VAL A 205 6.03 7.94 7.30
N GLY A 206 5.74 6.87 6.55
CA GLY A 206 4.67 6.82 5.56
C GLY A 206 3.43 6.15 6.16
N ARG A 207 2.24 6.69 5.93
CA ARG A 207 0.95 6.13 6.39
C ARG A 207 -0.11 6.30 5.30
N ASN A 208 -1.07 5.39 5.32
CA ASN A 208 -2.27 5.41 4.48
C ASN A 208 -3.48 5.14 5.39
N MET A 209 -4.62 5.79 5.12
CA MET A 209 -5.89 5.61 5.83
C MET A 209 -6.48 4.24 5.53
N LYS A 210 -6.99 3.58 6.58
CA LYS A 210 -7.71 2.31 6.46
C LYS A 210 -8.91 2.45 5.51
N GLY A 211 -9.12 1.45 4.66
CA GLY A 211 -10.26 1.41 3.75
C GLY A 211 -10.18 2.36 2.56
N VAL A 212 -9.03 3.00 2.31
CA VAL A 212 -8.80 3.86 1.14
C VAL A 212 -7.71 3.23 0.29
N ALA A 213 -7.89 3.23 -1.04
CA ALA A 213 -6.88 2.73 -1.96
C ALA A 213 -5.55 3.50 -1.84
N LEU A 214 -4.45 2.82 -2.16
CA LEU A 214 -3.11 3.41 -2.16
C LEU A 214 -2.94 4.33 -3.37
N ALA A 215 -1.89 5.17 -3.35
CA ALA A 215 -1.68 6.21 -4.36
C ALA A 215 -1.78 5.74 -5.83
N PRO A 216 -1.31 4.52 -6.20
CA PRO A 216 -1.46 4.02 -7.57
C PRO A 216 -2.90 3.79 -8.04
N LEU A 217 -3.87 3.62 -7.14
CA LEU A 217 -5.27 3.28 -7.46
C LEU A 217 -6.28 4.32 -6.99
N ILE A 218 -5.97 5.08 -5.94
CA ILE A 218 -6.87 6.08 -5.34
C ILE A 218 -7.56 6.96 -6.40
N SER A 219 -8.87 7.12 -6.29
CA SER A 219 -9.64 8.01 -7.19
C SER A 219 -9.42 9.46 -6.78
N LYS A 220 -9.86 10.36 -7.66
CA LYS A 220 -9.98 11.78 -7.32
C LYS A 220 -10.87 12.02 -6.09
N SER A 221 -12.01 11.34 -5.99
CA SER A 221 -12.98 11.48 -4.91
C SER A 221 -12.43 10.97 -3.56
N GLU A 222 -11.83 9.78 -3.53
CA GLU A 222 -11.14 9.26 -2.34
C GLU A 222 -10.00 10.17 -1.91
N ARG A 223 -9.14 10.61 -2.84
CA ARG A 223 -8.01 11.48 -2.55
C ARG A 223 -8.45 12.83 -1.94
N LYS A 224 -9.57 13.37 -2.43
CA LYS A 224 -10.18 14.58 -1.87
C LYS A 224 -10.79 14.36 -0.49
N GLU A 225 -11.33 13.18 -0.21
CA GLU A 225 -11.81 12.85 1.13
C GLU A 225 -10.63 12.67 2.11
N VAL A 226 -9.53 12.04 1.69
CA VAL A 226 -8.27 12.01 2.46
C VAL A 226 -7.80 13.43 2.77
N GLU A 227 -7.81 14.34 1.77
CA GLU A 227 -7.47 15.75 1.98
C GLU A 227 -8.36 16.39 3.06
N LYS A 228 -9.68 16.21 2.94
CA LYS A 228 -10.65 16.77 3.89
C LYS A 228 -10.45 16.24 5.31
N GLN A 229 -10.28 14.94 5.49
CA GLN A 229 -10.06 14.33 6.81
C GLN A 229 -8.72 14.76 7.42
N ALA A 230 -7.67 14.85 6.61
CA ALA A 230 -6.38 15.34 7.06
C ALA A 230 -6.44 16.80 7.56
N VAL A 231 -7.14 17.68 6.84
CA VAL A 231 -7.31 19.08 7.24
C VAL A 231 -8.06 19.19 8.58
N LEU A 232 -9.13 18.42 8.77
CA LEU A 232 -9.84 18.38 10.06
C LEU A 232 -8.91 17.92 11.22
N ALA A 233 -8.08 16.92 10.97
CA ALA A 233 -7.08 16.47 11.95
C ALA A 233 -6.06 17.58 12.24
N PHE A 234 -5.52 18.23 11.21
CA PHE A 234 -4.55 19.33 11.36
C PHE A 234 -5.12 20.52 12.13
N GLU A 235 -6.38 20.88 11.92
CA GLU A 235 -7.08 21.94 12.65
C GLU A 235 -7.28 21.62 14.14
N SER A 236 -7.30 20.32 14.50
CA SER A 236 -7.39 19.86 15.89
C SER A 236 -6.04 19.79 16.61
N LEU A 237 -4.91 19.96 15.91
CA LEU A 237 -3.59 19.93 16.51
C LEU A 237 -3.33 21.20 17.32
N GLU A 238 -3.03 21.02 18.61
CA GLU A 238 -2.78 22.12 19.56
C GLU A 238 -1.30 22.23 19.95
N GLY A 239 -0.96 23.28 20.71
CA GLY A 239 0.37 23.45 21.28
C GLY A 239 1.46 23.54 20.22
N GLU A 240 2.53 22.76 20.40
CA GLU A 240 3.68 22.74 19.47
C GLU A 240 3.34 22.18 18.09
N LEU A 241 2.25 21.45 17.94
CA LEU A 241 1.82 20.87 16.66
C LEU A 241 0.89 21.80 15.87
N SER A 242 0.41 22.88 16.48
CA SER A 242 -0.42 23.88 15.80
C SER A 242 0.30 24.48 14.58
N GLY A 243 -0.42 24.61 13.47
CA GLY A 243 0.19 24.92 12.18
C GLY A 243 -0.78 25.40 11.12
N LYS A 244 -0.30 25.44 9.87
CA LYS A 244 -1.08 25.84 8.69
C LYS A 244 -0.99 24.77 7.61
N TYR A 245 -2.13 24.49 6.98
CA TYR A 245 -2.24 23.68 5.77
C TYR A 245 -2.21 24.56 4.51
N TYR A 246 -1.55 24.06 3.47
CA TYR A 246 -1.36 24.69 2.17
C TYR A 246 -1.74 23.69 1.08
N SER A 247 -2.93 23.85 0.49
CA SER A 247 -3.34 23.03 -0.66
C SER A 247 -2.53 23.45 -1.90
N LEU A 248 -1.91 22.50 -2.60
CA LEU A 248 -1.15 22.78 -3.82
C LEU A 248 -2.02 23.33 -4.96
N GLU A 249 -3.33 23.06 -4.92
CA GLU A 249 -4.29 23.50 -5.93
C GLU A 249 -4.65 24.98 -5.80
N THR A 250 -4.63 25.54 -4.58
CA THR A 250 -5.08 26.92 -4.29
C THR A 250 -4.01 27.80 -3.64
N MET A 251 -2.78 27.31 -3.50
CA MET A 251 -1.66 28.02 -2.88
C MET A 251 -1.29 29.29 -3.66
N SER A 252 -1.00 30.39 -2.94
CA SER A 252 -0.52 31.64 -3.55
C SER A 252 0.96 31.55 -3.96
N GLU A 253 1.41 32.45 -4.83
CA GLU A 253 2.83 32.52 -5.22
C GLU A 253 3.74 32.83 -4.02
N GLU A 254 3.28 33.68 -3.08
CA GLU A 254 4.04 34.01 -1.88
C GLU A 254 4.21 32.81 -0.94
N ASP A 255 3.12 32.07 -0.68
CA ASP A 255 3.17 30.84 0.12
C ASP A 255 4.08 29.80 -0.56
N ARG A 256 4.02 29.70 -1.90
CA ARG A 256 4.88 28.80 -2.67
C ARG A 256 6.36 29.12 -2.54
N ASP A 257 6.74 30.38 -2.72
CA ASP A 257 8.13 30.83 -2.62
C ASP A 257 8.69 30.62 -1.22
N GLN A 258 7.87 30.85 -0.19
CA GLN A 258 8.23 30.57 1.20
C GLN A 258 8.49 29.07 1.43
N LEU A 259 7.59 28.19 0.95
CA LEU A 259 7.77 26.74 1.09
C LEU A 259 8.97 26.20 0.30
N ILE A 260 9.35 26.85 -0.81
CA ILE A 260 10.61 26.55 -1.52
C ILE A 260 11.81 26.93 -0.66
N ALA A 261 11.81 28.13 -0.09
CA ALA A 261 12.89 28.62 0.76
C ALA A 261 13.09 27.76 2.02
N ASP A 262 12.01 27.21 2.57
CA ASP A 262 12.03 26.31 3.72
C ASP A 262 12.34 24.85 3.36
N HIS A 263 12.52 24.53 2.06
CA HIS A 263 12.68 23.17 1.55
C HIS A 263 11.49 22.23 1.87
N PHE A 264 10.28 22.78 1.99
CA PHE A 264 9.05 22.05 2.30
C PHE A 264 8.22 21.70 1.08
N LEU A 265 8.36 22.47 -0.02
CA LEU A 265 7.59 22.23 -1.23
C LEU A 265 8.02 20.95 -1.96
N PHE A 266 7.10 20.02 -2.17
CA PHE A 266 7.26 18.92 -3.12
C PHE A 266 6.66 19.27 -4.49
N LYS A 267 7.07 18.50 -5.50
CA LYS A 267 6.64 18.67 -6.89
C LYS A 267 5.90 17.43 -7.36
N GLU A 268 5.37 17.49 -8.56
CA GLU A 268 4.82 16.32 -9.23
C GLU A 268 5.84 15.18 -9.20
N GLY A 269 5.34 13.96 -8.94
CA GLY A 269 6.18 12.77 -8.81
C GLY A 269 7.00 12.51 -10.07
N ASP A 270 8.10 11.81 -9.92
CA ASP A 270 8.97 11.48 -11.05
C ASP A 270 8.32 10.44 -12.00
N ARG A 271 9.06 10.04 -13.04
CA ARG A 271 8.59 9.06 -14.03
C ARG A 271 8.21 7.70 -13.43
N PHE A 272 8.73 7.32 -12.26
CA PHE A 272 8.37 6.06 -11.62
C PHE A 272 6.97 6.17 -11.01
N LEU A 273 6.68 7.27 -10.32
CA LEU A 273 5.36 7.57 -9.76
C LEU A 273 4.33 7.83 -10.86
N ALA A 274 4.72 8.53 -11.93
CA ALA A 274 3.88 8.73 -13.10
C ALA A 274 3.45 7.38 -13.74
N ALA A 275 4.42 6.49 -13.98
CA ALA A 275 4.15 5.17 -14.57
C ALA A 275 3.39 4.22 -13.62
N ALA A 276 3.48 4.43 -12.30
CA ALA A 276 2.65 3.74 -11.31
C ALA A 276 1.21 4.30 -11.26
N GLY A 277 0.97 5.49 -11.82
CA GLY A 277 -0.31 6.19 -11.76
C GLY A 277 -0.50 7.06 -10.51
N ALA A 278 0.51 7.26 -9.68
CA ALA A 278 0.39 8.08 -8.46
C ALA A 278 0.22 9.59 -8.75
N ASN A 279 0.62 10.04 -9.95
CA ASN A 279 0.51 11.45 -10.36
C ASN A 279 -0.87 11.85 -10.90
N ARG A 280 -1.84 10.94 -11.02
CA ARG A 280 -3.14 11.25 -11.62
C ARG A 280 -3.82 12.44 -10.93
N GLU A 281 -4.47 13.29 -11.73
CA GLU A 281 -5.17 14.50 -11.30
C GLU A 281 -4.30 15.50 -10.54
N TRP A 282 -2.98 15.52 -10.78
CA TRP A 282 -2.09 16.49 -10.14
C TRP A 282 -2.53 17.94 -10.46
N PRO A 283 -2.55 18.87 -9.47
CA PRO A 283 -2.19 18.74 -8.05
C PRO A 283 -3.40 18.51 -7.12
N SER A 284 -4.55 18.10 -7.64
CA SER A 284 -5.80 18.01 -6.87
C SER A 284 -5.70 17.03 -5.70
N GLY A 285 -6.10 17.45 -4.50
CA GLY A 285 -6.03 16.63 -3.28
C GLY A 285 -4.67 16.61 -2.60
N ARG A 286 -3.66 17.36 -3.11
CA ARG A 286 -2.30 17.39 -2.57
C ARG A 286 -2.07 18.66 -1.78
N GLY A 287 -1.27 18.55 -0.73
CA GLY A 287 -0.93 19.70 0.09
C GLY A 287 0.15 19.45 1.11
N ILE A 288 0.49 20.52 1.81
CA ILE A 288 1.55 20.54 2.81
C ILE A 288 0.97 21.11 4.09
N PHE A 289 1.20 20.44 5.21
CA PHE A 289 0.99 21.01 6.54
C PHE A 289 2.33 21.17 7.23
N HIS A 290 2.56 22.28 7.92
CA HIS A 290 3.65 22.36 8.89
C HIS A 290 3.25 23.14 10.13
N ASN A 291 3.84 22.79 11.27
CA ASN A 291 3.65 23.53 12.51
C ASN A 291 4.34 24.91 12.46
N ASN A 292 3.97 25.77 13.40
CA ASN A 292 4.50 27.14 13.49
C ASN A 292 6.03 27.19 13.65
N GLU A 293 6.59 26.23 14.39
CA GLU A 293 8.04 26.15 14.67
C GLU A 293 8.85 25.48 13.56
N LYS A 294 8.22 25.00 12.49
CA LYS A 294 8.86 24.30 11.37
C LYS A 294 9.68 23.06 11.83
N THR A 295 9.18 22.37 12.83
CA THR A 295 9.74 21.12 13.42
C THR A 295 8.87 19.90 13.18
N PHE A 296 7.69 20.09 12.56
CA PHE A 296 6.77 19.06 12.12
C PHE A 296 6.17 19.42 10.76
N LEU A 297 6.16 18.46 9.83
CA LEU A 297 5.77 18.62 8.43
C LEU A 297 5.04 17.38 7.95
N VAL A 298 3.93 17.57 7.24
CA VAL A 298 3.20 16.50 6.55
C VAL A 298 3.09 16.85 5.08
N TRP A 299 3.53 15.93 4.22
CA TRP A 299 3.15 15.94 2.80
C TRP A 299 1.96 15.02 2.61
N LEU A 300 0.92 15.56 1.98
CA LEU A 300 -0.36 14.90 1.80
C LEU A 300 -0.54 14.48 0.33
N ASN A 301 -0.87 13.21 0.11
CA ASN A 301 -1.16 12.59 -1.19
C ASN A 301 -0.05 12.71 -2.24
N GLU A 302 1.22 12.61 -1.82
CA GLU A 302 2.39 12.65 -2.69
C GLU A 302 2.72 11.26 -3.25
N GLU A 303 3.62 10.50 -2.62
CA GLU A 303 3.90 9.09 -2.91
C GLU A 303 2.98 8.15 -2.11
N ASP A 304 2.79 8.47 -0.83
CA ASP A 304 1.79 7.89 0.08
C ASP A 304 0.72 8.96 0.38
N GLN A 305 -0.40 8.54 0.97
CA GLN A 305 -1.41 9.48 1.45
C GLN A 305 -0.83 10.43 2.52
N PHE A 306 0.00 9.92 3.44
CA PHE A 306 0.66 10.72 4.47
C PHE A 306 2.15 10.43 4.52
N ARG A 307 2.97 11.45 4.30
CA ARG A 307 4.38 11.45 4.68
C ARG A 307 4.56 12.41 5.86
N ILE A 308 4.66 11.85 7.06
CA ILE A 308 4.73 12.57 8.32
C ILE A 308 6.18 12.68 8.77
N ILE A 309 6.64 13.89 9.04
CA ILE A 309 8.04 14.21 9.31
C ILE A 309 8.13 15.04 10.57
N SER A 310 9.00 14.63 11.49
CA SER A 310 9.42 15.43 12.63
C SER A 310 10.92 15.68 12.53
N MET A 311 11.36 16.90 12.80
CA MET A 311 12.77 17.27 12.72
C MET A 311 13.13 18.43 13.65
N GLU A 312 14.39 18.47 14.07
CA GLU A 312 14.98 19.63 14.74
C GLU A 312 16.51 19.64 14.63
N LYS A 313 17.14 20.73 15.07
CA LYS A 313 18.60 20.81 15.19
C LYS A 313 19.07 20.04 16.43
N GLY A 314 20.30 19.52 16.39
CA GLY A 314 20.88 18.76 17.49
C GLY A 314 20.51 17.27 17.48
N GLY A 315 20.81 16.59 18.58
CA GLY A 315 20.75 15.13 18.71
C GLY A 315 19.65 14.59 19.61
N ASP A 316 18.61 15.37 19.90
CA ASP A 316 17.49 14.91 20.74
C ASP A 316 16.48 14.10 19.91
N ILE A 317 16.84 12.84 19.64
CA ILE A 317 15.98 11.93 18.88
C ILE A 317 14.68 11.59 19.61
N ARG A 318 14.67 11.64 20.95
CA ARG A 318 13.46 11.36 21.75
C ARG A 318 12.44 12.48 21.55
N SER A 319 12.85 13.73 21.66
CA SER A 319 12.00 14.90 21.36
C SER A 319 11.37 14.79 19.97
N VAL A 320 12.21 14.52 18.94
CA VAL A 320 11.74 14.36 17.56
C VAL A 320 10.74 13.22 17.41
N PHE A 321 11.01 12.06 18.03
CA PHE A 321 10.13 10.89 17.94
C PHE A 321 8.83 11.07 18.74
N ALA A 322 8.89 11.66 19.93
CA ALA A 322 7.73 11.96 20.76
C ALA A 322 6.76 12.91 20.04
N ARG A 323 7.28 13.99 19.44
CA ARG A 323 6.47 14.90 18.62
C ARG A 323 5.83 14.18 17.43
N LEU A 324 6.53 13.23 16.81
CA LEU A 324 5.98 12.42 15.71
C LEU A 324 4.87 11.47 16.18
N CYS A 325 5.01 10.84 17.36
CA CYS A 325 4.04 9.88 17.88
C CYS A 325 2.79 10.56 18.45
N ASN A 326 2.94 11.78 18.97
CA ASN A 326 1.83 12.58 19.48
C ASN A 326 0.91 13.13 18.37
N ALA A 327 1.44 13.28 17.15
CA ALA A 327 0.74 13.81 15.99
C ALA A 327 0.08 12.70 15.17
#